data_AF-P54508-F1
#
_entry.id   AF-P54508-F1
#
_cell.length_a   1.000
_cell.length_b   1.000
_cell.length_c   1.000
_cell.angle_alpha   90.00
_cell.angle_beta   90.00
_cell.angle_gamma   90.00
#
_symmetry.space_group_name_H-M   'P 1'
#
loop_
_entity.id
_entity.type
_entity.pdbx_description
1 polymer ?
#
loop_
_entity_poly.entity_id
_entity_poly.type
_entity_poly.pdbx_seq_one_letter_code
_entity_poly.pdbx_strand_id
1 'polypeptide(L)'
;MRQQEVHDFLLRFFQANSCQIVDQGLGYMTVQLTVEMDKQIMNRPFYWHWREKTGGDPNPMKITFITDKENAPKDLDGEFIYFGAPRLFQIFKAVKQNGRFTRMYEKIESAGAKVPLQPWLGINVTISYQSDMKKDKLLSLGLHLVSGTIIEDFQSKLTQFSLTSQICDYCFTISPMIKPESGLKRMENYISKSAMQEPSDWAEQAVNRWKNDMTLLDKFYEHIEEKPEEYHLEKQALKTLYQPKISVEIENGGLFYLQNNISS
;
A
#
# COMPACT_ATOMS: atom_id res chain seq x y z
N MET A 1 -12.69 9.84 -4.41
CA MET A 1 -11.91 10.98 -3.91
C MET A 1 -12.45 12.25 -4.55
N ARG A 2 -12.91 13.21 -3.75
CA ARG A 2 -13.37 14.52 -4.25
C ARG A 2 -12.17 15.38 -4.65
N GLN A 3 -12.36 16.40 -5.49
CA GLN A 3 -11.24 17.26 -5.94
C GLN A 3 -10.53 17.97 -4.78
N GLN A 4 -11.29 18.43 -3.77
CA GLN A 4 -10.71 18.99 -2.55
C GLN A 4 -9.79 17.98 -1.85
N GLU A 5 -10.20 16.72 -1.74
CA GLU A 5 -9.37 15.66 -1.14
C GLU A 5 -8.09 15.44 -1.96
N VAL A 6 -8.16 15.54 -3.30
CA VAL A 6 -6.97 15.46 -4.19
C VAL A 6 -6.00 16.59 -3.88
N HIS A 7 -6.51 17.83 -3.76
CA HIS A 7 -5.69 18.98 -3.40
C HIS A 7 -5.00 18.78 -2.03
N ASP A 8 -5.76 18.43 -1.01
CA ASP A 8 -5.24 18.25 0.35
C ASP A 8 -4.27 17.05 0.45
N PHE A 9 -4.49 16.02 -0.36
CA PHE A 9 -3.56 14.89 -0.48
C PHE A 9 -2.24 15.32 -1.11
N LEU A 10 -2.27 16.03 -2.23
CA LEU A 10 -1.05 16.48 -2.93
C LEU A 10 -0.23 17.42 -2.06
N LEU A 11 -0.87 18.37 -1.39
CA LEU A 11 -0.19 19.31 -0.50
C LEU A 11 0.57 18.55 0.60
N ARG A 12 -0.11 17.64 1.30
CA ARG A 12 0.51 16.80 2.34
C ARG A 12 1.63 15.92 1.78
N PHE A 13 1.42 15.33 0.61
CA PHE A 13 2.42 14.49 -0.04
C PHE A 13 3.71 15.26 -0.33
N PHE A 14 3.61 16.42 -0.98
CA PHE A 14 4.79 17.20 -1.35
C PHE A 14 5.50 17.79 -0.13
N GLN A 15 4.76 18.26 0.86
CA GLN A 15 5.33 18.71 2.14
C GLN A 15 6.07 17.57 2.87
N ALA A 16 5.46 16.38 2.95
CA ALA A 16 6.06 15.22 3.59
C ALA A 16 7.35 14.75 2.89
N ASN A 17 7.46 15.00 1.58
CA ASN A 17 8.66 14.68 0.79
C ASN A 17 9.60 15.88 0.61
N SER A 18 9.48 16.90 1.47
CA SER A 18 10.35 18.09 1.49
C SER A 18 10.42 18.82 0.14
N CYS A 19 9.37 18.71 -0.70
CA CYS A 19 9.25 19.49 -1.91
C CYS A 19 8.77 20.90 -1.53
N GLN A 20 9.37 21.92 -2.12
CA GLN A 20 8.99 23.30 -1.83
C GLN A 20 7.70 23.65 -2.58
N ILE A 21 6.68 24.09 -1.85
CA ILE A 21 5.49 24.71 -2.46
C ILE A 21 5.86 26.14 -2.81
N VAL A 22 6.03 26.41 -4.11
CA VAL A 22 6.49 27.69 -4.65
C VAL A 22 5.35 28.69 -4.76
N ASP A 23 4.17 28.20 -5.13
CA ASP A 23 2.94 28.97 -5.21
C ASP A 23 1.75 28.07 -4.88
N GLN A 24 0.69 28.65 -4.33
CA GLN A 24 -0.54 27.93 -4.00
C GLN A 24 -1.72 28.90 -4.04
N GLY A 25 -2.79 28.49 -4.68
CA GLY A 25 -4.04 29.25 -4.71
C GLY A 25 -5.26 28.35 -4.76
N LEU A 26 -6.44 28.96 -4.93
CA LEU A 26 -7.69 28.22 -5.05
C LEU A 26 -7.64 27.33 -6.28
N GLY A 27 -7.68 26.01 -6.07
CA GLY A 27 -7.71 25.05 -7.16
C GLY A 27 -6.38 24.77 -7.85
N TYR A 28 -5.24 25.25 -7.35
CA TYR A 28 -3.93 24.94 -7.94
C TYR A 28 -2.77 25.02 -6.93
N MET A 29 -1.66 24.37 -7.26
CA MET A 29 -0.38 24.51 -6.54
C MET A 29 0.81 24.34 -7.48
N THR A 30 1.89 25.07 -7.23
CA THR A 30 3.16 24.97 -7.94
C THR A 30 4.21 24.43 -6.99
N VAL A 31 4.88 23.35 -7.39
CA VAL A 31 5.82 22.60 -6.53
C VAL A 31 7.17 22.51 -7.21
N GLN A 32 8.22 22.86 -6.48
CA GLN A 32 9.60 22.54 -6.85
C GLN A 32 9.93 21.16 -6.28
N LEU A 33 10.14 20.20 -7.18
CA LEU A 33 10.45 18.82 -6.79
C LEU A 33 11.87 18.71 -6.25
N THR A 34 12.07 17.75 -5.35
CA THR A 34 13.41 17.26 -5.01
C THR A 34 13.95 16.38 -6.13
N VAL A 35 15.27 16.15 -6.16
CA VAL A 35 15.91 15.23 -7.12
C VAL A 35 15.30 13.83 -7.05
N GLU A 36 15.06 13.33 -5.84
CA GLU A 36 14.45 12.03 -5.61
C GLU A 36 13.01 11.99 -6.14
N MET A 37 12.21 13.01 -5.83
CA MET A 37 10.81 13.04 -6.26
C MET A 37 10.69 13.13 -7.77
N ASP A 38 11.49 13.98 -8.43
CA ASP A 38 11.49 14.09 -9.88
C ASP A 38 11.79 12.73 -10.55
N LYS A 39 12.82 12.01 -10.07
CA LYS A 39 13.15 10.67 -10.57
C LYS A 39 11.99 9.68 -10.42
N GLN A 40 11.26 9.75 -9.30
CA GLN A 40 10.18 8.81 -8.99
C GLN A 40 8.90 9.10 -9.75
N ILE A 41 8.48 10.38 -9.85
CA ILE A 41 7.16 10.72 -10.36
C ILE A 41 7.16 11.35 -11.74
N MET A 42 8.30 11.78 -12.30
CA MET A 42 8.32 12.48 -13.61
C MET A 42 8.59 11.58 -14.81
N ASN A 43 8.88 10.28 -14.62
CA ASN A 43 9.18 9.32 -15.70
C ASN A 43 10.21 9.83 -16.72
N ARG A 44 11.29 10.45 -16.26
CA ARG A 44 12.37 10.98 -17.12
C ARG A 44 13.72 10.26 -16.93
N PRO A 45 13.77 8.92 -17.04
CA PRO A 45 15.00 8.17 -16.74
C PRO A 45 16.19 8.63 -17.60
N PHE A 46 15.97 8.94 -18.88
CA PHE A 46 17.05 9.40 -19.77
C PHE A 46 17.62 10.77 -19.40
N TYR A 47 16.77 11.69 -18.91
CA TYR A 47 17.23 13.00 -18.45
C TYR A 47 18.22 12.86 -17.30
N TRP A 48 17.85 12.08 -16.28
CA TRP A 48 18.71 11.87 -15.12
C TRP A 48 19.96 11.08 -15.49
N HIS A 49 19.84 10.03 -16.30
CA HIS A 49 21.00 9.26 -16.77
C HIS A 49 22.02 10.13 -17.53
N TRP A 50 21.55 11.05 -18.38
CA TRP A 50 22.43 11.97 -19.10
C TRP A 50 23.05 13.03 -18.18
N ARG A 51 22.26 13.62 -17.26
CA ARG A 51 22.73 14.62 -16.27
C ARG A 51 23.81 14.05 -15.35
N GLU A 52 23.60 12.85 -14.83
CA GLU A 52 24.54 12.19 -13.93
C GLU A 52 25.84 11.81 -14.63
N LYS A 53 25.76 11.33 -15.89
CA LYS A 53 26.96 11.01 -16.68
C LYS A 53 27.79 12.23 -17.04
N THR A 54 27.16 13.38 -17.25
CA THR A 54 27.85 14.61 -17.63
C THR A 54 28.37 15.39 -16.43
N GLY A 55 28.03 14.97 -15.20
CA GLY A 55 28.39 15.68 -13.97
C GLY A 55 27.72 17.05 -13.84
N GLY A 56 26.62 17.29 -14.56
CA GLY A 56 25.90 18.56 -14.51
C GLY A 56 25.11 18.71 -13.21
N ASP A 57 24.84 19.95 -12.80
CA ASP A 57 24.06 20.24 -11.61
C ASP A 57 22.65 19.63 -11.68
N PRO A 58 22.15 19.02 -10.58
CA PRO A 58 20.80 18.51 -10.52
C PRO A 58 19.78 19.63 -10.75
N ASN A 59 18.92 19.47 -11.75
CA ASN A 59 17.85 20.42 -12.05
C ASN A 59 16.49 19.67 -12.07
N PRO A 60 15.90 19.42 -10.89
CA PRO A 60 14.57 18.83 -10.78
C PRO A 60 13.49 19.81 -11.24
N MET A 61 12.41 19.29 -11.81
CA MET A 61 11.34 20.10 -12.39
C MET A 61 10.54 20.86 -11.34
N LYS A 62 10.15 22.07 -11.72
CA LYS A 62 9.03 22.81 -11.13
C LYS A 62 7.76 22.47 -11.90
N ILE A 63 6.72 22.03 -11.21
CA ILE A 63 5.46 21.61 -11.83
C ILE A 63 4.27 22.32 -11.19
N THR A 64 3.32 22.74 -12.02
CA THR A 64 2.05 23.31 -11.59
C THR A 64 0.96 22.25 -11.73
N PHE A 65 0.23 21.99 -10.66
CA PHE A 65 -0.94 21.12 -10.63
C PHE A 65 -2.21 21.96 -10.52
N ILE A 66 -3.19 21.68 -11.38
CA ILE A 66 -4.53 22.26 -11.31
C ILE A 66 -5.45 21.18 -10.72
N THR A 67 -6.00 21.42 -9.54
CA THR A 67 -6.91 20.49 -8.83
C THR A 67 -8.38 20.88 -8.96
N ASP A 68 -8.66 22.13 -9.34
CA ASP A 68 -10.01 22.62 -9.61
C ASP A 68 -9.98 23.66 -10.74
N LYS A 69 -10.52 23.30 -11.91
CA LYS A 69 -10.52 24.16 -13.10
C LYS A 69 -11.45 25.35 -12.98
N GLU A 70 -12.47 25.29 -12.13
CA GLU A 70 -13.45 26.38 -12.01
C GLU A 70 -12.87 27.53 -11.18
N ASN A 71 -12.06 27.19 -10.17
CA ASN A 71 -11.48 28.16 -9.25
C ASN A 71 -10.03 28.55 -9.59
N ALA A 72 -9.30 27.72 -10.34
CA ALA A 72 -7.95 28.07 -10.78
C ALA A 72 -7.96 29.21 -11.82
N PRO A 73 -6.89 30.02 -11.90
CA PRO A 73 -6.75 31.03 -12.95
C PRO A 73 -6.83 30.39 -14.35
N LYS A 74 -7.63 30.97 -15.24
CA LYS A 74 -7.96 30.38 -16.55
C LYS A 74 -6.75 30.21 -17.49
N ASP A 75 -5.76 31.10 -17.36
CA ASP A 75 -4.55 31.12 -18.19
C ASP A 75 -3.36 30.41 -17.52
N LEU A 76 -3.59 29.72 -16.39
CA LEU A 76 -2.53 29.00 -15.68
C LEU A 76 -2.11 27.76 -16.48
N ASP A 77 -0.86 27.72 -16.91
CA ASP A 77 -0.26 26.52 -17.49
C ASP A 77 0.06 25.50 -16.37
N GLY A 78 -0.54 24.32 -16.45
CA GLY A 78 -0.43 23.30 -15.43
C GLY A 78 -1.12 21.99 -15.79
N GLU A 79 -0.69 20.92 -15.12
CA GLU A 79 -1.27 19.59 -15.29
C GLU A 79 -2.56 19.51 -14.47
N PHE A 80 -3.71 19.32 -15.13
CA PHE A 80 -4.95 19.04 -14.42
C PHE A 80 -4.92 17.65 -13.80
N ILE A 81 -5.04 17.59 -12.47
CA ILE A 81 -4.96 16.36 -11.71
C ILE A 81 -6.30 16.06 -11.03
N TYR A 82 -6.77 14.84 -11.21
CA TYR A 82 -8.05 14.35 -10.72
C TYR A 82 -7.93 12.87 -10.35
N PHE A 83 -8.91 12.34 -9.63
CA PHE A 83 -8.94 10.91 -9.32
C PHE A 83 -9.00 10.07 -10.61
N GLY A 84 -7.96 9.29 -10.88
CA GLY A 84 -7.79 8.55 -12.13
C GLY A 84 -6.70 9.09 -13.06
N ALA A 85 -6.18 10.29 -12.81
CA ALA A 85 -5.07 10.84 -13.59
C ALA A 85 -3.80 9.95 -13.44
N PRO A 86 -3.07 9.65 -14.53
CA PRO A 86 -1.87 8.82 -14.48
C PRO A 86 -0.82 9.31 -13.48
N ARG A 87 -0.64 10.63 -13.34
CA ARG A 87 0.26 11.24 -12.35
C ARG A 87 -0.15 10.92 -10.93
N LEU A 88 -1.45 11.00 -10.62
CA LEU A 88 -1.94 10.70 -9.28
C LEU A 88 -1.65 9.24 -8.90
N PHE A 89 -1.79 8.31 -9.85
CA PHE A 89 -1.40 6.91 -9.63
C PHE A 89 0.11 6.72 -9.43
N GLN A 90 0.96 7.48 -10.13
CA GLN A 90 2.42 7.47 -9.89
C GLN A 90 2.74 7.96 -8.48
N ILE A 91 2.07 9.02 -8.03
CA ILE A 91 2.20 9.53 -6.66
C ILE A 91 1.72 8.50 -5.64
N PHE A 92 0.57 7.84 -5.86
CA PHE A 92 0.12 6.75 -4.98
C PHE A 92 1.13 5.60 -4.92
N LYS A 93 1.75 5.24 -6.05
CA LYS A 93 2.82 4.24 -6.09
C LYS A 93 4.03 4.69 -5.27
N ALA A 94 4.46 5.95 -5.39
CA ALA A 94 5.55 6.51 -4.60
C ALA A 94 5.23 6.49 -3.09
N VAL A 95 4.01 6.86 -2.69
CA VAL A 95 3.54 6.75 -1.30
C VAL A 95 3.61 5.30 -0.82
N LYS A 96 3.11 4.34 -1.60
CA LYS A 96 3.19 2.91 -1.25
C LYS A 96 4.64 2.44 -1.14
N GLN A 97 5.55 2.93 -1.98
CA GLN A 97 6.96 2.54 -1.93
C GLN A 97 7.71 3.13 -0.73
N ASN A 98 7.50 4.42 -0.42
CA ASN A 98 8.30 5.15 0.56
C ASN A 98 7.66 5.21 1.96
N GLY A 99 6.34 5.12 2.06
CA GLY A 99 5.57 5.31 3.29
C GLY A 99 4.95 4.02 3.86
N ARG A 100 5.41 2.86 3.39
CA ARG A 100 4.78 1.57 3.70
C ARG A 100 4.95 1.12 5.14
N PHE A 101 6.03 1.53 5.80
CA PHE A 101 6.34 1.16 7.17
C PHE A 101 6.66 2.37 8.02
N THR A 102 6.10 2.44 9.23
CA THR A 102 6.34 3.55 10.16
C THR A 102 6.81 3.06 11.53
N ARG A 103 7.36 3.97 12.31
CA ARG A 103 7.60 3.80 13.74
C ARG A 103 7.00 4.98 14.47
N MET A 104 6.06 4.72 15.37
CA MET A 104 5.33 5.75 16.10
C MET A 104 5.25 5.41 17.59
N TYR A 105 5.11 6.45 18.40
CA TYR A 105 4.99 6.40 19.86
C TYR A 105 3.69 7.06 20.27
N GLU A 106 3.04 6.55 21.31
CA GLU A 106 1.92 7.24 21.94
C GLU A 106 2.38 8.59 22.50
N LYS A 107 1.63 9.64 22.18
CA LYS A 107 1.88 10.99 22.70
C LYS A 107 1.37 11.05 24.13
N ILE A 108 2.29 11.23 25.07
CA ILE A 108 1.99 11.23 26.51
C ILE A 108 2.53 12.50 27.13
N GLU A 109 1.68 13.19 27.90
CA GLU A 109 2.06 14.31 28.74
C GLU A 109 2.26 13.80 30.16
N SER A 110 3.52 13.46 30.51
CA SER A 110 3.87 12.98 31.84
C SER A 110 4.36 14.13 32.72
N ALA A 111 3.81 14.25 33.94
CA ALA A 111 4.29 15.18 34.97
C ALA A 111 5.55 14.64 35.70
N GLY A 112 6.55 14.14 34.95
CA GLY A 112 7.83 13.65 35.46
C GLY A 112 7.88 12.16 35.86
N ALA A 113 6.77 11.42 35.77
CA ALA A 113 6.77 9.98 35.98
C ALA A 113 7.37 9.25 34.77
N LYS A 114 8.20 8.22 35.00
CA LYS A 114 8.71 7.39 33.91
C LYS A 114 7.60 6.48 33.37
N VAL A 115 7.30 6.58 32.08
CA VAL A 115 6.21 5.82 31.45
C VAL A 115 6.77 4.74 30.51
N PRO A 116 6.53 3.44 30.79
CA PRO A 116 6.92 2.38 29.87
C PRO A 116 5.96 2.31 28.67
N LEU A 117 6.50 2.17 27.46
CA LEU A 117 5.74 1.96 26.23
C LEU A 117 5.94 0.53 25.69
N GLN A 118 4.85 -0.19 25.54
CA GLN A 118 4.79 -1.56 25.03
C GLN A 118 4.91 -1.61 23.50
N PRO A 119 5.78 -2.48 22.94
CA PRO A 119 5.96 -2.60 21.50
C PRO A 119 4.87 -3.45 20.83
N TRP A 120 4.20 -2.87 19.84
CA TRP A 120 3.23 -3.51 18.96
C TRP A 120 3.72 -3.49 17.52
N LEU A 121 3.60 -4.61 16.84
CA LEU A 121 3.80 -4.71 15.40
C LEU A 121 2.42 -4.74 14.72
N GLY A 122 2.08 -3.67 14.00
CA GLY A 122 0.83 -3.57 13.25
C GLY A 122 1.06 -3.84 11.76
N ILE A 123 0.16 -4.59 11.13
CA ILE A 123 0.11 -4.77 9.68
C ILE A 123 -1.33 -4.63 9.17
N ASN A 124 -1.49 -3.98 8.02
CA ASN A 124 -2.73 -3.97 7.25
C ASN A 124 -2.51 -4.80 5.99
N VAL A 125 -3.38 -5.76 5.76
CA VAL A 125 -3.21 -6.81 4.76
C VAL A 125 -4.45 -6.96 3.91
N THR A 126 -4.27 -7.09 2.60
CA THR A 126 -5.33 -7.49 1.67
C THR A 126 -5.20 -8.98 1.40
N ILE A 127 -6.27 -9.73 1.69
CA ILE A 127 -6.42 -11.14 1.32
C ILE A 127 -7.32 -11.19 0.09
N SER A 128 -6.78 -11.62 -1.05
CA SER A 128 -7.55 -11.78 -2.28
C SER A 128 -7.79 -13.26 -2.58
N TYR A 129 -9.06 -13.65 -2.65
CA TYR A 129 -9.52 -14.97 -3.11
C TYR A 129 -9.81 -14.85 -4.61
N GLN A 130 -9.03 -15.54 -5.44
CA GLN A 130 -8.99 -15.32 -6.88
C GLN A 130 -9.15 -16.62 -7.65
N SER A 131 -10.08 -16.59 -8.60
CA SER A 131 -10.20 -17.50 -9.73
C SER A 131 -10.62 -16.62 -10.92
N ASP A 132 -11.68 -16.99 -11.62
CA ASP A 132 -12.41 -16.17 -12.58
C ASP A 132 -13.12 -14.98 -11.92
N MET A 133 -13.41 -15.08 -10.62
CA MET A 133 -13.90 -13.99 -9.78
C MET A 133 -12.84 -13.62 -8.75
N LYS A 134 -12.91 -12.39 -8.25
CA LYS A 134 -12.01 -11.87 -7.21
C LYS A 134 -12.82 -11.30 -6.04
N LYS A 135 -12.54 -11.78 -4.83
CA LYS A 135 -13.06 -11.24 -3.56
C LYS A 135 -11.87 -10.77 -2.72
N ASP A 136 -11.89 -9.50 -2.32
CA ASP A 136 -10.86 -8.92 -1.45
C ASP A 136 -11.40 -8.71 -0.04
N LYS A 137 -10.56 -9.02 0.95
CA LYS A 137 -10.82 -8.79 2.37
C LYS A 137 -9.64 -8.01 2.95
N LEU A 138 -9.92 -6.86 3.55
CA LEU A 138 -8.94 -6.11 4.31
C LEU A 138 -8.90 -6.66 5.74
N LEU A 139 -7.70 -6.91 6.25
CA LEU A 139 -7.47 -7.39 7.60
C LEU A 139 -6.41 -6.51 8.26
N SER A 140 -6.70 -6.01 9.46
CA SER A 140 -5.77 -5.24 10.28
C SER A 140 -5.37 -6.05 11.50
N LEU A 141 -4.08 -6.37 11.62
CA LEU A 141 -3.55 -7.17 12.72
C LEU A 141 -2.56 -6.37 13.55
N GLY A 142 -2.62 -6.58 14.86
CA GLY A 142 -1.66 -6.09 15.83
C GLY A 142 -1.08 -7.25 16.61
N LEU A 143 0.24 -7.33 16.67
CA LEU A 143 0.96 -8.29 17.50
C LEU A 143 1.68 -7.56 18.62
N HIS A 144 1.34 -7.90 19.86
CA HIS A 144 2.12 -7.44 21.00
C HIS A 144 3.45 -8.19 21.06
N LEU A 145 4.57 -7.49 20.90
CA LEU A 145 5.90 -8.11 20.73
C LEU A 145 6.51 -8.62 22.06
N VAL A 146 5.85 -8.41 23.19
CA VAL A 146 6.23 -8.99 24.48
C VAL A 146 5.41 -10.25 24.78
N SER A 147 4.08 -10.17 24.81
CA SER A 147 3.23 -11.34 25.13
C SER A 147 3.00 -12.28 23.95
N GLY A 148 3.14 -11.79 22.71
CA GLY A 148 2.80 -12.53 21.50
C GLY A 148 1.30 -12.59 21.18
N THR A 149 0.47 -11.81 21.87
CA THR A 149 -0.97 -11.72 21.61
C THR A 149 -1.23 -11.06 20.26
N ILE A 150 -2.04 -11.68 19.42
CA ILE A 150 -2.55 -11.12 18.16
C ILE A 150 -3.96 -10.57 18.41
N ILE A 151 -4.22 -9.37 17.91
CA ILE A 151 -5.55 -8.76 17.88
C ILE A 151 -5.90 -8.35 16.45
N GLU A 152 -7.19 -8.46 16.12
CA GLU A 152 -7.76 -7.93 14.89
C GLU A 152 -8.22 -6.48 15.07
N ASP A 153 -8.60 -5.84 13.97
CA ASP A 153 -9.02 -4.44 13.89
C ASP A 153 -8.02 -3.46 14.53
N PHE A 154 -6.73 -3.83 14.49
CA PHE A 154 -5.67 -3.08 15.16
C PHE A 154 -5.64 -1.61 14.73
N GLN A 155 -5.79 -1.33 13.43
CA GLN A 155 -5.81 0.03 12.90
C GLN A 155 -6.94 0.87 13.49
N SER A 156 -8.15 0.30 13.64
CA SER A 156 -9.30 0.99 14.22
C SER A 156 -9.14 1.24 15.72
N LYS A 157 -8.43 0.36 16.42
CA LYS A 157 -8.07 0.57 17.83
C LYS A 157 -6.94 1.61 17.95
N LEU A 158 -5.97 1.58 17.04
CA LEU A 158 -4.83 2.49 17.00
C LEU A 158 -5.24 3.95 16.75
N THR A 159 -6.28 4.21 15.95
CA THR A 159 -6.78 5.58 15.69
C THR A 159 -7.34 6.29 16.93
N GLN A 160 -7.59 5.57 18.02
CA GLN A 160 -8.01 6.15 19.30
C GLN A 160 -6.86 6.81 20.06
N PHE A 161 -5.60 6.51 19.67
CA PHE A 161 -4.41 7.03 20.32
C PHE A 161 -3.85 8.21 19.53
N SER A 162 -3.37 9.23 20.25
CA SER A 162 -2.55 10.28 19.64
C SER A 162 -1.13 9.76 19.47
N LEU A 163 -0.59 9.79 18.25
CA LEU A 163 0.73 9.25 17.95
C LEU A 163 1.70 10.35 17.51
N THR A 164 2.99 10.14 17.79
CA THR A 164 4.11 11.00 17.43
C THR A 164 5.28 10.18 16.88
N SER A 165 6.12 10.77 16.03
CA SER A 165 7.32 10.13 15.47
C SER A 165 8.50 10.12 16.44
N GLN A 166 8.44 10.92 17.50
CA GLN A 166 9.47 11.03 18.53
C GLN A 166 8.93 10.58 19.88
N ILE A 167 9.73 9.85 20.63
CA ILE A 167 9.38 9.45 21.99
C ILE A 167 9.23 10.68 22.88
N CYS A 168 8.15 10.76 23.65
CA CYS A 168 7.92 11.85 24.59
C CYS A 168 8.91 11.80 25.76
N ASP A 169 9.16 12.95 26.38
CA ASP A 169 10.00 13.04 27.57
C ASP A 169 9.47 12.11 28.67
N TYR A 170 10.40 11.56 29.46
CA TYR A 170 10.15 10.56 30.51
C TYR A 170 9.56 9.22 30.04
N CYS A 171 9.28 9.04 28.74
CA CYS A 171 8.85 7.77 28.20
C CYS A 171 10.05 6.90 27.82
N PHE A 172 9.92 5.57 27.95
CA PHE A 172 10.93 4.62 27.51
C PHE A 172 10.28 3.38 26.91
N THR A 173 10.93 2.75 25.92
CA THR A 173 10.39 1.57 25.24
C THR A 173 10.73 0.29 25.99
N ILE A 174 9.75 -0.60 26.13
CA ILE A 174 10.00 -1.97 26.59
C ILE A 174 10.66 -2.78 25.46
N SER A 175 11.69 -3.55 25.83
CA SER A 175 12.39 -4.40 24.87
C SER A 175 11.48 -5.53 24.38
N PRO A 176 11.32 -5.72 23.06
CA PRO A 176 10.51 -6.81 22.54
C PRO A 176 11.17 -8.17 22.86
N MET A 177 10.35 -9.14 23.27
CA MET A 177 10.79 -10.54 23.42
C MET A 177 10.72 -11.28 22.08
N ILE A 178 9.83 -10.84 21.19
CA ILE A 178 9.64 -11.38 19.85
C ILE A 178 10.22 -10.37 18.87
N LYS A 179 11.22 -10.78 18.08
CA LYS A 179 11.75 -9.94 17.01
C LYS A 179 10.68 -9.67 15.94
N PRO A 180 10.63 -8.49 15.32
CA PRO A 180 9.63 -8.15 14.30
C PRO A 180 9.51 -9.18 13.18
N GLU A 181 10.62 -9.75 12.70
CA GLU A 181 10.62 -10.77 11.64
C GLU A 181 9.93 -12.06 12.08
N SER A 182 10.17 -12.47 13.33
CA SER A 182 9.47 -13.61 13.94
C SER A 182 7.99 -13.29 14.16
N GLY A 183 7.66 -12.04 14.48
CA GLY A 183 6.29 -11.56 14.60
C GLY A 183 5.52 -11.61 13.28
N LEU A 184 6.14 -11.18 12.18
CA LEU A 184 5.55 -11.28 10.84
C LEU A 184 5.23 -12.74 10.48
N LYS A 185 6.14 -13.67 10.73
CA LYS A 185 5.88 -15.10 10.48
C LYS A 185 4.71 -15.65 11.31
N ARG A 186 4.51 -15.16 12.54
CA ARG A 186 3.34 -15.53 13.36
C ARG A 186 2.04 -14.99 12.77
N MET A 187 2.04 -13.74 12.33
CA MET A 187 0.87 -13.14 11.69
C MET A 187 0.58 -13.77 10.32
N GLU A 188 1.60 -14.14 9.54
CA GLU A 188 1.45 -14.92 8.31
C GLU A 188 0.74 -16.25 8.56
N ASN A 189 1.18 -17.01 9.59
CA ASN A 189 0.51 -18.25 9.99
C ASN A 189 -0.93 -18.02 10.44
N TYR A 190 -1.20 -16.91 11.13
CA TYR A 190 -2.55 -16.53 11.54
C TYR A 190 -3.44 -16.25 10.33
N ILE A 191 -2.96 -15.43 9.39
CA ILE A 191 -3.65 -15.10 8.13
C ILE A 191 -3.94 -16.37 7.32
N SER A 192 -2.94 -17.25 7.18
CA SER A 192 -3.08 -18.49 6.42
C SER A 192 -4.15 -19.41 7.03
N LYS A 193 -4.16 -19.56 8.36
CA LYS A 193 -5.22 -20.30 9.07
C LYS A 193 -6.59 -19.67 8.90
N SER A 194 -6.70 -18.36 9.03
CA SER A 194 -7.96 -17.62 8.82
C SER A 194 -8.48 -17.80 7.40
N ALA A 195 -7.59 -17.72 6.40
CA ALA A 195 -7.95 -17.90 5.00
C ALA A 195 -8.41 -19.34 4.68
N MET A 196 -7.85 -20.36 5.34
CA MET A 196 -8.25 -21.77 5.20
C MET A 196 -9.59 -22.09 5.88
N GLN A 197 -10.05 -21.26 6.82
CA GLN A 197 -11.33 -21.46 7.51
C GLN A 197 -12.51 -20.84 6.74
N GLU A 198 -12.25 -20.00 5.74
CA GLU A 198 -13.30 -19.44 4.89
C GLU A 198 -13.88 -20.53 3.98
N PRO A 199 -15.18 -20.46 3.64
CA PRO A 199 -15.82 -21.44 2.76
C PRO A 199 -15.10 -21.61 1.42
N SER A 200 -14.87 -22.86 1.01
CA SER A 200 -14.20 -23.23 -0.25
C SER A 200 -15.12 -23.22 -1.48
N ASP A 201 -16.39 -22.84 -1.32
CA ASP A 201 -17.41 -22.90 -2.38
C ASP A 201 -16.97 -22.22 -3.68
N TRP A 202 -16.31 -21.06 -3.56
CA TRP A 202 -15.80 -20.30 -4.71
C TRP A 202 -14.76 -21.09 -5.50
N ALA A 203 -13.84 -21.77 -4.79
CA ALA A 203 -12.77 -22.56 -5.39
C ALA A 203 -13.33 -23.83 -6.04
N GLU A 204 -14.28 -24.49 -5.38
CA GLU A 204 -14.95 -25.69 -5.91
C GLU A 204 -15.74 -25.38 -7.18
N GLN A 205 -16.50 -24.28 -7.18
CA GLN A 205 -17.24 -23.82 -8.36
C GLN A 205 -16.31 -23.44 -9.51
N ALA A 206 -15.17 -22.79 -9.23
CA ALA A 206 -14.17 -22.48 -10.24
C ALA A 206 -13.56 -23.75 -10.84
N VAL A 207 -13.22 -24.75 -10.01
CA VAL A 207 -12.69 -26.05 -10.47
C VAL A 207 -13.73 -26.80 -11.33
N ASN A 208 -15.01 -26.76 -10.97
CA ASN A 208 -16.06 -27.40 -11.77
C ASN A 208 -16.20 -26.76 -13.15
N ARG A 209 -16.18 -25.43 -13.22
CA ARG A 209 -16.20 -24.69 -14.50
C ARG A 209 -14.95 -24.96 -15.32
N TRP A 210 -13.79 -25.00 -14.68
CA TRP A 210 -12.54 -25.36 -15.34
C TRP A 210 -12.60 -26.74 -16.00
N LYS A 211 -13.13 -27.75 -15.29
CA LYS A 211 -13.28 -29.11 -15.85
C LYS A 211 -14.18 -29.13 -17.07
N ASN A 212 -15.28 -28.38 -17.05
CA ASN A 212 -16.21 -28.28 -18.18
C ASN A 212 -15.51 -27.66 -19.39
N ASP A 213 -14.84 -26.52 -19.21
CA ASP A 213 -14.15 -25.82 -20.31
C ASP A 213 -12.96 -26.61 -20.83
N MET A 214 -12.19 -27.27 -19.96
CA MET A 214 -11.12 -28.18 -20.37
C MET A 214 -11.67 -29.34 -21.20
N THR A 215 -12.81 -29.92 -20.80
CA THR A 215 -13.46 -31.01 -21.57
C THR A 215 -13.89 -30.53 -22.95
N LEU A 216 -14.39 -29.30 -23.07
CA LEU A 216 -14.74 -28.72 -24.37
C LEU A 216 -13.51 -28.50 -25.25
N LEU A 217 -12.43 -27.97 -24.67
CA LEU A 217 -11.16 -27.78 -25.36
C LEU A 217 -10.58 -29.11 -25.86
N ASP A 218 -10.53 -30.13 -24.99
CA ASP A 218 -10.01 -31.45 -25.32
C ASP A 218 -10.83 -32.11 -26.45
N LYS A 219 -12.16 -31.97 -26.42
CA LYS A 219 -13.05 -32.45 -27.50
C LYS A 219 -12.84 -31.74 -28.82
N PHE A 220 -12.66 -30.41 -28.80
CA PHE A 220 -12.44 -29.63 -30.01
C PHE A 220 -11.18 -30.11 -30.77
N TYR A 221 -10.13 -30.48 -30.03
CA TYR A 221 -8.89 -30.99 -30.60
C TYR A 221 -8.80 -32.52 -30.62
N GLU A 222 -9.87 -33.29 -30.36
CA GLU A 222 -9.82 -34.74 -30.13
C GLU A 222 -9.13 -35.51 -31.27
N HIS A 223 -9.43 -35.13 -32.52
CA HIS A 223 -8.94 -35.80 -33.72
C HIS A 223 -7.58 -35.28 -34.22
N ILE A 224 -6.92 -34.42 -33.46
CA ILE A 224 -5.59 -33.89 -33.78
C ILE A 224 -4.58 -34.58 -32.88
N GLU A 225 -3.68 -35.39 -33.48
CA GLU A 225 -2.64 -36.14 -32.76
C GLU A 225 -1.59 -35.21 -32.13
N GLU A 226 -0.95 -34.36 -32.93
CA GLU A 226 -0.04 -33.33 -32.44
C GLU A 226 -0.82 -32.05 -32.14
N LYS A 227 -1.05 -31.79 -30.85
CA LYS A 227 -1.79 -30.61 -30.42
C LYS A 227 -1.06 -29.34 -30.86
N PRO A 228 -1.75 -28.40 -31.52
CA PRO A 228 -1.11 -27.19 -31.99
C PRO A 228 -0.88 -26.22 -30.83
N GLU A 229 -0.10 -25.16 -31.08
CA GLU A 229 0.27 -24.18 -30.06
C GLU A 229 -0.97 -23.52 -29.42
N GLU A 230 -2.03 -23.27 -30.20
CA GLU A 230 -3.27 -22.65 -29.74
C GLU A 230 -3.96 -23.49 -28.64
N TYR A 231 -3.92 -24.82 -28.74
CA TYR A 231 -4.46 -25.70 -27.69
C TYR A 231 -3.71 -25.48 -26.37
N HIS A 232 -2.39 -25.39 -26.42
CA HIS A 232 -1.57 -25.20 -25.23
C HIS A 232 -1.72 -23.81 -24.63
N LEU A 233 -1.83 -22.77 -25.47
CA LEU A 233 -2.12 -21.40 -25.05
C LEU A 233 -3.48 -21.31 -24.36
N GLU A 234 -4.53 -21.87 -24.97
CA GLU A 234 -5.88 -21.86 -24.40
C GLU A 234 -5.93 -22.64 -23.08
N LYS A 235 -5.25 -23.79 -23.02
CA LYS A 235 -5.13 -24.57 -21.78
C LYS A 235 -4.47 -23.77 -20.65
N GLN A 236 -3.45 -22.98 -20.96
CA GLN A 236 -2.81 -22.08 -20.00
C GLN A 236 -3.71 -20.90 -19.62
N ALA A 237 -4.50 -20.38 -20.56
CA ALA A 237 -5.49 -19.34 -20.31
C ALA A 237 -6.57 -19.83 -19.33
N LEU A 238 -7.14 -21.01 -19.57
CA LEU A 238 -8.11 -21.65 -18.67
C LEU A 238 -7.54 -21.88 -17.28
N LYS A 239 -6.28 -22.32 -17.17
CA LYS A 239 -5.59 -22.46 -15.88
C LYS A 239 -5.44 -21.11 -15.18
N THR A 240 -5.00 -20.08 -15.90
CA THR A 240 -4.82 -18.73 -15.34
C THR A 240 -6.14 -18.14 -14.85
N LEU A 241 -7.22 -18.43 -15.58
CA LEU A 241 -8.56 -18.00 -15.23
C LEU A 241 -9.11 -18.75 -14.02
N TYR A 242 -9.13 -20.09 -14.05
CA TYR A 242 -9.90 -20.84 -13.06
C TYR A 242 -9.11 -21.38 -11.88
N GLN A 243 -7.78 -21.46 -11.94
CA GLN A 243 -6.99 -22.04 -10.85
C GLN A 243 -7.21 -21.23 -9.56
N PRO A 244 -7.85 -21.80 -8.53
CA PRO A 244 -8.08 -21.08 -7.29
C PRO A 244 -6.75 -20.73 -6.63
N LYS A 245 -6.59 -19.46 -6.27
CA LYS A 245 -5.43 -18.98 -5.52
C LYS A 245 -5.87 -17.97 -4.48
N ILE A 246 -5.18 -18.01 -3.35
CA ILE A 246 -5.28 -16.97 -2.31
C ILE A 246 -3.97 -16.21 -2.37
N SER A 247 -4.06 -14.90 -2.54
CA SER A 247 -2.90 -14.00 -2.45
C SER A 247 -3.05 -13.09 -1.25
N VAL A 248 -1.94 -12.87 -0.57
CA VAL A 248 -1.87 -12.06 0.65
C VAL A 248 -0.85 -10.97 0.39
N GLU A 249 -1.26 -9.70 0.49
CA GLU A 249 -0.40 -8.55 0.30
C GLU A 249 -0.43 -7.66 1.53
N ILE A 250 0.74 -7.38 2.12
CA ILE A 250 0.86 -6.38 3.18
C ILE A 250 0.78 -5.00 2.54
N GLU A 251 -0.29 -4.25 2.79
CA GLU A 251 -0.45 -2.89 2.24
C GLU A 251 0.48 -1.91 2.93
N ASN A 252 0.54 -1.97 4.25
CA ASN A 252 1.42 -1.17 5.09
C ASN A 252 1.55 -1.81 6.49
N GLY A 253 2.43 -1.26 7.32
CA GLY A 253 2.57 -1.68 8.70
C GLY A 253 3.44 -0.74 9.51
N GLY A 254 3.79 -1.14 10.72
CA GLY A 254 4.69 -0.34 11.54
C GLY A 254 4.90 -0.89 12.94
N LEU A 255 5.85 -0.27 13.63
CA LEU A 255 6.08 -0.46 15.06
C LEU A 255 5.43 0.68 15.84
N PHE A 256 4.58 0.32 16.78
CA PHE A 256 3.83 1.25 17.61
C PHE A 256 4.18 1.01 19.07
N TYR A 257 4.54 2.05 19.79
CA TYR A 257 4.91 1.97 21.20
C TYR A 257 3.85 2.67 22.04
N LEU A 258 3.03 1.88 22.74
CA LEU A 258 1.82 2.34 23.43
C LEU A 258 1.93 2.11 24.94
N GLN A 259 1.45 3.04 25.77
CA GLN A 259 1.44 2.89 27.23
C GLN A 259 0.51 1.77 27.67
N ASN A 260 -0.70 1.74 27.11
CA ASN A 260 -1.72 0.76 27.46
C ASN A 260 -1.71 -0.41 26.48
N ASN A 261 -2.02 -1.60 27.01
CA ASN A 261 -2.34 -2.72 26.14
C ASN A 261 -3.69 -2.45 25.46
N ILE A 262 -3.71 -2.58 24.13
CA ILE A 262 -4.95 -2.62 23.41
C ILE A 262 -5.66 -3.91 23.83
N SER A 263 -6.84 -3.76 24.44
CA SER A 263 -7.66 -4.91 24.86
C SER A 263 -8.19 -5.64 23.62
N SER A 264 -8.24 -6.97 23.69
CA SER A 264 -8.84 -7.83 22.66
C SER A 264 -10.30 -7.47 22.42
#